data_AF-L7MC37-F1
#
_entry.id   AF-L7MC37-F1
#
_cell.length_a   1.000
_cell.length_b   1.000
_cell.length_c   1.000
_cell.angle_alpha   90.00
_cell.angle_beta   90.00
_cell.angle_gamma   90.00
#
_symmetry.space_group_name_H-M   'P 1'
#
loop_
_entity.id
_entity.type
_entity.pdbx_description
1 polymer ?
#
loop_
_entity_poly.entity_id
_entity_poly.type
_entity_poly.pdbx_seq_one_letter_code
_entity_poly.pdbx_strand_id
1 'polypeptide(L)'
;MWTLNVFIFILAINAYLFRYAGALERRDDCDVPPTVEGCSIIRRKWSFLPEMGKCAMNFVCSNHPNAFLTEQECEAACPPDTGHKPTPRDDCYYWLQNLDECQFKRETFYPDPYGRRQRVLLFRFCGESSSKLYAYYMYSGDCSEIVLRS
;
A
#
# COMPACT_ATOMS: atom_id res chain seq x y z
N MET A 1 -8.98 14.72 -55.65
CA MET A 1 -8.53 15.71 -54.63
C MET A 1 -9.44 15.80 -53.39
N TRP A 2 -10.74 15.52 -53.49
CA TRP A 2 -11.67 15.60 -52.34
C TRP A 2 -11.59 14.42 -51.35
N THR A 3 -11.27 13.22 -51.83
CA THR A 3 -11.17 12.01 -51.01
C THR A 3 -10.00 12.04 -50.02
N LEU A 4 -8.84 12.58 -50.42
CA LEU A 4 -7.67 12.71 -49.55
C LEU A 4 -7.95 13.60 -48.33
N ASN A 5 -8.66 14.72 -48.53
CA ASN A 5 -8.99 15.65 -47.46
C ASN A 5 -9.92 14.99 -46.42
N VAL A 6 -10.90 14.19 -46.86
CA VAL A 6 -11.80 13.47 -45.94
C VAL A 6 -11.05 12.45 -45.08
N PHE A 7 -10.12 11.70 -45.67
CA PHE A 7 -9.28 10.75 -44.93
C PHE A 7 -8.37 11.44 -43.90
N ILE A 8 -7.78 12.59 -44.25
CA ILE A 8 -6.97 13.38 -43.31
C ILE A 8 -7.82 13.89 -42.15
N PHE A 9 -9.04 14.34 -42.41
CA PHE A 9 -9.97 14.77 -41.36
C PHE A 9 -10.36 13.61 -40.42
N ILE A 10 -10.67 12.43 -40.96
CA ILE A 10 -11.02 11.26 -40.15
C ILE A 10 -9.83 10.81 -39.29
N LEU A 11 -8.62 10.79 -39.85
CA LEU A 11 -7.41 10.46 -39.09
C LEU A 11 -7.11 11.49 -38.00
N ALA A 12 -7.32 12.77 -38.27
CA ALA A 12 -7.15 13.84 -37.28
C ALA A 12 -8.19 13.74 -36.15
N ILE A 13 -9.45 13.42 -36.46
CA ILE A 13 -10.50 13.21 -35.45
C ILE A 13 -10.20 11.98 -34.61
N ASN A 14 -9.78 10.86 -35.22
CA ASN A 14 -9.40 9.67 -34.47
C ASN A 14 -8.16 9.92 -33.60
N ALA A 15 -7.14 10.62 -34.11
CA ALA A 15 -5.97 11.01 -33.32
C ALA A 15 -6.32 11.97 -32.19
N TYR A 16 -7.27 12.89 -32.42
CA TYR A 16 -7.80 13.77 -31.39
C TYR A 16 -8.54 12.97 -30.31
N LEU A 17 -9.47 12.08 -30.69
CA LEU A 17 -10.19 11.20 -29.75
C LEU A 17 -9.25 10.26 -28.97
N PHE A 18 -8.24 9.69 -29.64
CA PHE A 18 -7.22 8.86 -28.98
C PHE A 18 -6.35 9.65 -27.99
N ARG A 19 -6.13 10.95 -28.22
CA ARG A 19 -5.41 11.82 -27.27
C ARG A 19 -6.18 12.05 -25.98
N TYR A 20 -7.52 11.99 -25.99
CA TYR A 20 -8.35 12.11 -24.78
C TYR A 20 -8.70 10.77 -24.14
N ALA A 21 -8.39 9.64 -24.79
CA ALA A 21 -8.65 8.31 -24.24
C ALA A 21 -7.62 7.88 -23.17
N GLY A 22 -6.62 8.72 -22.86
CA GLY A 22 -5.40 8.32 -22.15
C GLY A 22 -5.27 8.72 -20.67
N ALA A 23 -6.23 9.41 -20.07
CA ALA A 23 -6.19 9.67 -18.64
C ALA A 23 -7.61 9.76 -18.09
N LEU A 24 -8.11 8.65 -17.54
CA LEU A 24 -9.15 8.72 -16.53
C LEU A 24 -8.54 9.51 -15.38
N GLU A 25 -8.82 10.82 -15.35
CA GLU A 25 -8.37 11.70 -14.27
C GLU A 25 -8.89 11.11 -12.96
N ARG A 26 -7.97 10.62 -12.13
CA ARG A 26 -8.26 10.11 -10.79
C ARG A 26 -9.00 11.22 -10.05
N ARG A 27 -10.13 10.90 -9.41
CA ARG A 27 -10.86 11.88 -8.62
C ARG A 27 -10.00 12.36 -7.44
N ASP A 28 -10.03 13.66 -7.16
CA ASP A 28 -9.32 14.25 -6.01
C ASP A 28 -9.72 13.59 -4.68
N ASP A 29 -10.96 13.08 -4.59
CA ASP A 29 -11.48 12.36 -3.43
C ASP A 29 -10.69 11.10 -3.09
N CYS A 30 -10.00 10.49 -4.06
CA CYS A 30 -9.24 9.24 -3.86
C CYS A 30 -8.08 9.41 -2.89
N ASP A 31 -7.50 10.61 -2.82
CA ASP A 31 -6.37 10.91 -1.94
C ASP A 31 -6.80 11.25 -0.51
N VAL A 32 -8.11 11.37 -0.24
CA VAL A 32 -8.66 11.59 1.10
C VAL A 32 -8.75 10.24 1.84
N PRO A 33 -7.98 10.04 2.93
CA PRO A 33 -8.01 8.78 3.67
C PRO A 33 -9.42 8.50 4.22
N PRO A 34 -9.96 7.28 4.05
CA PRO A 34 -11.24 6.94 4.66
C PRO A 34 -11.16 7.01 6.19
N THR A 35 -12.10 7.72 6.81
CA THR A 35 -12.15 7.91 8.26
C THR A 35 -13.43 7.33 8.89
N VAL A 36 -13.34 7.02 10.18
CA VAL A 36 -14.47 6.64 11.06
C VAL A 36 -14.75 7.72 12.12
N GLU A 37 -13.96 8.79 12.14
CA GLU A 37 -14.06 9.86 13.13
C GLU A 37 -15.16 10.85 12.77
N GLY A 38 -15.91 11.32 13.78
CA GLY A 38 -16.88 12.41 13.62
C GLY A 38 -18.14 12.08 12.81
N CYS A 39 -18.46 10.80 12.61
CA CYS A 39 -19.65 10.40 11.85
C CYS A 39 -20.69 9.62 12.66
N SER A 40 -21.96 9.81 12.27
CA SER A 40 -23.13 9.19 12.90
C SER A 40 -23.34 7.73 12.51
N ILE A 41 -22.85 7.31 11.33
CA ILE A 41 -23.03 5.97 10.80
C ILE A 41 -21.73 5.50 10.13
N ILE A 42 -21.17 4.41 10.63
CA ILE A 42 -20.04 3.70 10.04
C ILE A 42 -20.57 2.53 9.20
N ARG A 43 -20.01 2.35 8.00
CA ARG A 43 -20.35 1.24 7.09
C ARG A 43 -19.09 0.55 6.62
N ARG A 44 -19.23 -0.72 6.26
CA ARG A 44 -18.20 -1.46 5.52
C ARG A 44 -18.40 -1.18 4.04
N LYS A 45 -17.44 -0.49 3.42
CA LYS A 45 -17.50 -0.03 2.02
C LYS A 45 -16.12 -0.19 1.36
N TRP A 46 -16.08 -0.04 0.04
CA TRP A 46 -14.84 0.02 -0.72
C TRP A 46 -14.30 1.45 -0.70
N SER A 47 -13.01 1.61 -0.44
CA SER A 47 -12.34 2.91 -0.45
C SER A 47 -10.96 2.73 -1.08
N PHE A 48 -10.49 3.74 -1.81
CA PHE A 48 -9.11 3.79 -2.22
C PHE A 48 -8.25 4.06 -0.99
N LEU A 49 -7.25 3.23 -0.74
CA LEU A 49 -6.30 3.42 0.35
C LEU A 49 -5.02 3.99 -0.24
N PRO A 50 -4.73 5.30 -0.06
CA PRO A 50 -3.55 5.94 -0.64
C PRO A 50 -2.26 5.21 -0.27
N GLU A 51 -2.15 4.72 0.96
CA GLU A 51 -0.98 3.94 1.45
C GLU A 51 -0.77 2.59 0.76
N MET A 52 -1.81 2.06 0.12
CA MET A 52 -1.76 0.77 -0.59
C MET A 52 -1.82 0.95 -2.10
N GLY A 53 -2.08 2.17 -2.59
CA GLY A 53 -2.29 2.48 -3.99
C GLY A 53 -3.44 1.72 -4.65
N LYS A 54 -4.41 1.21 -3.88
CA LYS A 54 -5.50 0.37 -4.38
C LYS A 54 -6.78 0.49 -3.57
N CYS A 55 -7.88 0.06 -4.19
CA CYS A 55 -9.16 -0.11 -3.53
C CYS A 55 -9.13 -1.31 -2.57
N ALA A 56 -9.69 -1.12 -1.38
CA ALA A 56 -9.86 -2.19 -0.42
C ALA A 56 -11.13 -1.95 0.41
N MET A 57 -11.65 -3.03 0.98
CA MET A 57 -12.82 -2.95 1.84
C MET A 57 -12.41 -2.54 3.27
N ASN A 58 -12.98 -1.44 3.78
CA ASN A 58 -12.67 -0.90 5.10
C ASN A 58 -13.95 -0.39 5.80
N PHE A 59 -13.85 -0.06 7.10
CA PHE A 59 -14.86 0.70 7.82
C PHE A 59 -14.66 2.19 7.58
N VAL A 60 -15.72 2.87 7.17
CA VAL A 60 -15.68 4.29 6.81
C VAL A 60 -17.04 4.93 7.10
N CYS A 61 -17.04 6.24 7.34
CA CYS A 61 -18.27 7.01 7.44
C CYS A 61 -19.16 6.80 6.21
N SER A 62 -20.47 6.62 6.42
CA SER A 62 -21.42 6.29 5.35
C SER A 62 -21.41 7.27 4.18
N ASN A 63 -21.18 8.55 4.46
CA ASN A 63 -21.20 9.65 3.47
C ASN A 63 -19.79 10.16 3.13
N HIS A 64 -18.75 9.38 3.39
CA HIS A 64 -17.39 9.76 3.03
C HIS A 64 -17.24 9.78 1.49
N PRO A 65 -16.55 10.78 0.90
CA PRO A 65 -16.41 10.90 -0.55
C PRO A 65 -15.62 9.73 -1.16
N ASN A 66 -14.61 9.24 -0.45
CA ASN A 66 -13.88 8.03 -0.77
C ASN A 66 -14.57 6.78 -0.18
N ALA A 67 -15.85 6.53 -0.54
CA ALA A 67 -16.58 5.36 -0.07
C ALA A 67 -17.64 4.86 -1.07
N PHE A 68 -17.34 3.72 -1.68
CA PHE A 68 -18.06 3.10 -2.79
C PHE A 68 -18.76 1.82 -2.33
N LEU A 69 -19.83 1.41 -3.03
CA LEU A 69 -20.57 0.20 -2.70
C LEU A 69 -19.88 -1.05 -3.23
N THR A 70 -19.19 -0.93 -4.37
CA THR A 70 -18.50 -2.02 -5.05
C THR A 70 -17.03 -1.69 -5.30
N GLU A 71 -16.22 -2.74 -5.48
CA GLU A 71 -14.80 -2.62 -5.84
C GLU A 71 -14.65 -1.95 -7.20
N GLN A 72 -15.48 -2.33 -8.18
CA GLN A 72 -15.43 -1.80 -9.54
C GLN A 72 -15.74 -0.30 -9.57
N GLU A 73 -16.70 0.18 -8.77
CA GLU A 73 -16.98 1.63 -8.64
C GLU A 73 -15.76 2.37 -8.09
N CYS A 74 -15.09 1.78 -7.09
CA CYS A 74 -13.89 2.35 -6.51
C CYS A 74 -12.75 2.40 -7.53
N GLU A 75 -12.45 1.30 -8.23
CA GLU A 75 -11.35 1.25 -9.19
C GLU A 75 -11.61 2.12 -10.43
N ALA A 76 -12.87 2.25 -10.86
CA ALA A 76 -13.25 3.15 -11.93
C ALA A 76 -13.07 4.62 -11.54
N ALA A 77 -13.35 4.98 -10.28
CA ALA A 77 -13.16 6.33 -9.76
C ALA A 77 -11.70 6.63 -9.37
N CYS A 78 -11.00 5.61 -8.87
CA CYS A 78 -9.66 5.65 -8.30
C CYS A 78 -8.81 4.52 -8.88
N PRO A 79 -8.32 4.68 -10.13
CA PRO A 79 -7.52 3.65 -10.78
C PRO A 79 -6.30 3.28 -9.92
N PRO A 80 -6.04 1.96 -9.73
CA PRO A 80 -4.92 1.50 -8.93
C PRO A 80 -3.61 2.10 -9.45
N ASP A 81 -2.77 2.56 -8.52
CA ASP A 81 -1.45 3.04 -8.85
C ASP A 81 -0.50 1.84 -8.99
N THR A 82 -0.20 1.47 -10.22
CA THR A 82 0.71 0.36 -10.53
C THR A 82 2.16 0.65 -10.12
N GLY A 83 2.50 1.91 -9.80
CA GLY A 83 3.80 2.32 -9.30
C GLY A 83 3.87 2.49 -7.78
N HIS A 84 2.75 2.38 -7.07
CA HIS A 84 2.73 2.57 -5.62
C HIS A 84 3.27 1.33 -4.92
N LYS A 85 4.56 1.35 -4.56
CA LYS A 85 5.07 0.49 -3.48
C LYS A 85 4.37 0.98 -2.21
N PRO A 86 3.56 0.15 -1.52
CA PRO A 86 2.94 0.55 -0.26
C PRO A 86 4.04 1.13 0.62
N THR A 87 3.79 2.29 1.23
CA THR A 87 4.74 2.83 2.19
C THR A 87 5.04 1.73 3.20
N PRO A 88 6.30 1.28 3.32
CA PRO A 88 6.69 0.29 4.31
C PRO A 88 6.05 0.65 5.64
N ARG A 89 5.12 -0.16 6.13
CA ARG A 89 4.70 0.01 7.52
C ARG A 89 5.97 -0.22 8.32
N ASP A 90 6.43 0.80 9.04
CA ASP A 90 7.73 0.75 9.70
C ASP A 90 7.72 -0.14 10.96
N ASP A 91 7.36 -1.41 10.77
CA ASP A 91 7.21 -2.40 11.80
C ASP A 91 8.03 -3.66 11.51
N CYS A 92 8.24 -4.44 12.57
CA CYS A 92 9.07 -5.62 12.53
C CYS A 92 8.59 -6.65 11.49
N TYR A 93 7.28 -6.82 11.33
CA TYR A 93 6.72 -7.84 10.45
C TYR A 93 6.86 -7.47 8.98
N TYR A 94 6.74 -6.19 8.64
CA TYR A 94 7.02 -5.70 7.30
C TYR A 94 8.43 -6.07 6.87
N TRP A 95 9.44 -5.74 7.69
CA TRP A 95 10.84 -6.03 7.38
C TRP A 95 11.15 -7.53 7.41
N LEU A 96 10.45 -8.30 8.24
CA LEU A 96 10.55 -9.77 8.25
C LEU A 96 10.06 -10.41 6.94
N GLN A 97 9.08 -9.80 6.26
CA GLN A 97 8.57 -10.30 4.97
C GLN A 97 9.45 -9.89 3.78
N ASN A 98 10.32 -8.89 3.95
CA ASN A 98 11.17 -8.33 2.90
C ASN A 98 12.68 -8.53 3.21
N LEU A 99 13.03 -9.67 3.81
CA LEU A 99 14.42 -9.99 4.24
C LEU A 99 15.43 -10.14 3.10
N ASP A 100 14.96 -10.23 1.85
CA ASP A 100 15.77 -10.23 0.64
C ASP A 100 16.37 -8.86 0.33
N GLU A 101 15.74 -7.78 0.79
CA GLU A 101 16.26 -6.42 0.63
C GLU A 101 17.35 -6.09 1.70
N CYS A 102 17.61 -6.98 2.68
CA CYS A 102 18.32 -6.63 3.92
C CYS A 102 19.85 -6.84 3.96
N GLN A 103 20.55 -5.87 4.57
CA GLN A 103 22.02 -5.90 4.74
C GLN A 103 22.52 -6.75 5.93
N PHE A 104 21.72 -6.91 6.99
CA PHE A 104 22.09 -7.72 8.17
C PHE A 104 20.95 -8.64 8.59
N LYS A 105 21.23 -9.94 8.59
CA LYS A 105 20.40 -10.97 9.24
C LYS A 105 21.28 -12.02 9.90
N ARG A 106 20.90 -12.47 11.09
CA ARG A 106 21.65 -13.46 11.85
C ARG A 106 20.70 -14.29 12.71
N GLU A 107 20.79 -15.60 12.59
CA GLU A 107 20.17 -16.50 13.57
C GLU A 107 21.00 -16.56 14.85
N THR A 108 20.33 -16.47 15.99
CA THR A 108 20.92 -16.58 17.33
C THR A 108 19.98 -17.31 18.29
N PHE A 109 20.38 -17.38 19.55
CA PHE A 109 19.57 -18.00 20.61
C PHE A 109 19.46 -17.07 21.80
N TYR A 110 18.23 -16.73 22.20
CA TYR A 110 17.94 -16.03 23.45
C TYR A 110 17.29 -16.97 24.46
N PRO A 111 17.46 -16.74 25.77
CA PRO A 111 16.66 -17.42 26.77
C PRO A 111 15.19 -16.96 26.67
N ASP A 112 14.25 -17.88 26.81
CA ASP A 112 12.86 -17.57 27.10
C ASP A 112 12.69 -17.19 28.60
N PRO A 113 11.49 -16.79 29.06
CA PRO A 113 11.25 -16.49 30.47
C PRO A 113 11.53 -17.65 31.45
N TYR A 114 11.63 -18.88 30.94
CA TYR A 114 11.94 -20.09 31.71
C TYR A 114 13.42 -20.50 31.59
N GLY A 115 14.26 -19.68 30.94
CA GLY A 115 15.68 -19.95 30.73
C GLY A 115 16.00 -20.94 29.61
N ARG A 116 15.01 -21.38 28.82
CA ARG A 116 15.22 -22.29 27.68
C ARG A 116 15.73 -21.49 26.49
N ARG A 117 16.68 -22.06 25.75
CA ARG A 117 17.21 -21.42 24.54
C ARG A 117 16.20 -21.52 23.41
N GLN A 118 15.63 -20.39 23.01
CA GLN A 118 14.79 -20.27 21.82
C GLN A 118 15.59 -19.69 20.65
N ARG A 119 15.30 -20.15 19.44
CA ARG A 119 15.87 -19.59 18.21
C ARG A 119 15.28 -18.20 18.00
N VAL A 120 16.15 -17.26 17.61
CA VAL A 120 15.78 -15.87 17.31
C VAL A 120 16.46 -15.45 16.01
N LEU A 121 15.71 -14.83 15.10
CA LEU A 121 16.27 -14.18 13.93
C LEU A 121 16.45 -12.70 14.24
N LEU A 122 17.70 -12.25 14.27
CA LEU A 122 18.04 -10.84 14.34
C LEU A 122 18.17 -10.27 12.94
N PHE A 123 17.57 -9.11 12.70
CA PHE A 123 17.68 -8.43 11.42
C PHE A 123 17.61 -6.92 11.61
N ARG A 124 18.21 -6.18 10.68
CA ARG A 124 18.10 -4.72 10.60
C ARG A 124 17.37 -4.35 9.33
N PHE A 125 16.97 -3.10 9.24
CA PHE A 125 16.37 -2.57 8.03
C PHE A 125 17.25 -2.74 6.82
N CYS A 126 16.55 -2.89 5.72
CA CYS A 126 17.09 -3.09 4.40
C CYS A 126 17.48 -1.78 3.68
N GLY A 127 17.04 -0.60 4.18
CA GLY A 127 17.35 0.72 3.61
C GLY A 127 18.57 1.43 4.24
N GLU A 128 19.07 2.48 3.59
CA GLU A 128 20.32 3.20 3.93
C GLU A 128 20.35 3.85 5.33
N SER A 129 19.22 3.97 6.03
CA SER A 129 19.15 4.69 7.30
C SER A 129 18.20 4.05 8.30
N SER A 130 18.63 2.97 8.95
CA SER A 130 18.03 2.63 10.24
C SER A 130 19.07 2.01 11.18
N SER A 131 19.15 2.57 12.39
CA SER A 131 19.87 2.01 13.53
C SER A 131 19.08 0.91 14.26
N LYS A 132 17.82 0.67 13.89
CA LYS A 132 16.91 -0.24 14.59
C LYS A 132 17.30 -1.70 14.33
N LEU A 133 17.31 -2.48 15.40
CA LEU A 133 17.53 -3.92 15.39
C LEU A 133 16.23 -4.62 15.74
N TYR A 134 15.80 -5.58 14.95
CA TYR A 134 14.62 -6.39 15.22
C TYR A 134 15.00 -7.81 15.64
N ALA A 135 14.11 -8.43 16.39
CA ALA A 135 14.12 -9.85 16.71
C ALA A 135 12.79 -10.49 16.34
N TYR A 136 12.86 -11.60 15.61
CA TYR A 136 11.76 -12.53 15.42
C TYR A 136 12.02 -13.81 16.23
N TYR A 137 11.10 -14.13 17.13
CA TYR A 137 11.15 -15.30 18.02
C TYR A 137 10.44 -16.48 17.35
N MET A 138 11.20 -17.48 16.91
CA MET A 138 10.65 -18.57 16.09
C MET A 138 9.59 -19.42 16.80
N TYR A 139 9.62 -19.49 18.14
CA TYR A 139 8.67 -20.31 18.90
C TYR A 139 7.31 -19.63 19.08
N SER A 140 7.29 -18.35 19.47
CA SER A 140 6.05 -17.61 19.68
C SER A 140 5.50 -16.96 18.41
N GLY A 141 6.35 -16.74 17.41
CA GLY A 141 6.01 -15.95 16.23
C GLY A 141 6.02 -14.44 16.47
N ASP A 142 6.55 -14.00 17.62
CA ASP A 142 6.62 -12.58 17.97
C ASP A 142 7.74 -11.88 17.22
N CYS A 143 7.47 -10.66 16.79
CA CYS A 143 8.42 -9.77 16.13
C CYS A 143 8.46 -8.43 16.86
N SER A 144 9.62 -8.02 17.36
CA SER A 144 9.77 -6.78 18.12
C SER A 144 11.08 -6.06 17.83
N GLU A 145 11.08 -4.73 17.93
CA GLU A 145 12.31 -3.92 17.98
C GLU A 145 13.07 -4.17 19.29
N ILE A 146 14.37 -4.46 19.19
CA ILE A 146 15.28 -4.54 20.32
C ILE A 146 15.79 -3.14 20.62
N VAL A 147 15.32 -2.58 21.73
CA VAL A 147 15.88 -1.37 22.31
C VAL A 147 17.13 -1.74 23.11
N LEU A 148 18.31 -1.51 22.53
CA LEU A 148 19.57 -1.63 23.27
C LEU A 148 19.64 -0.48 24.28
N ARG A 149 19.49 -0.78 25.56
CA ARG A 149 19.79 0.20 26.63
C ARG A 149 21.31 0.40 26.66
N SER A 150 21.73 1.64 26.40
CA SER A 150 23.10 2.14 26.55
C SER A 150 23.52 2.21 28.02
#